data_AF-A0A925WTP5-F1
#
_entry.id   AF-A0A925WTP5-F1
#
_cell.length_a   1.000
_cell.length_b   1.000
_cell.length_c   1.000
_cell.angle_alpha   90.00
_cell.angle_beta   90.00
_cell.angle_gamma   90.00
#
_symmetry.space_group_name_H-M   'P 1'
#
loop_
_entity.id
_entity.type
_entity.pdbx_description
1 polymer ?
#
loop_
_entity_poly.entity_id
_entity_poly.type
_entity_poly.pdbx_seq_one_letter_code
_entity_poly.pdbx_strand_id
1 'polypeptide(L)'
;PLPAASEFEWEPTGPIAPAIPGTLEHFLVERYILYAHAYGRLWRGHVHHAPYPLQTARLGLLEDSSLAAAGIVLPESVAAHSPLVHYASGVDVDVFPLRPLS
;
A
#
# COMPACT_ATOMS: atom_id res chain seq x y z
N PRO A 1 23.27 -1.16 2.94
CA PRO A 1 22.01 -0.52 2.47
C PRO A 1 22.12 0.99 2.60
N LEU A 2 21.68 1.75 1.59
CA LEU A 2 21.50 3.19 1.74
C LEU A 2 20.33 3.42 2.73
N PRO A 3 20.41 4.41 3.63
CA PRO A 3 19.27 4.75 4.49
C PRO A 3 18.10 5.21 3.62
N ALA A 4 16.91 4.67 3.89
CA ALA A 4 15.66 5.16 3.32
C ALA A 4 15.21 6.40 4.10
N ALA A 5 14.72 7.41 3.38
CA ALA A 5 14.13 8.61 3.92
C ALA A 5 12.86 8.91 3.12
N SER A 6 11.85 9.42 3.81
CA SER A 6 10.57 9.74 3.19
C SER A 6 9.92 10.93 3.86
N GLU A 7 9.45 11.87 3.06
CA GLU A 7 8.68 13.05 3.45
C GLU A 7 7.47 13.18 2.54
N PHE A 8 6.29 13.36 3.14
CA PHE A 8 5.04 13.43 2.40
C PHE A 8 4.10 14.44 3.04
N GLU A 9 3.40 15.20 2.21
CA GLU A 9 2.28 16.03 2.63
C GLU A 9 1.06 15.67 1.79
N TRP A 10 -0.09 15.49 2.41
CA TRP A 10 -1.32 15.14 1.71
C TRP A 10 -2.55 15.71 2.41
N GLU A 11 -3.65 15.79 1.66
CA GLU A 11 -4.95 16.27 2.13
C GLU A 11 -6.06 15.38 1.55
N PRO A 12 -6.92 14.75 2.37
CA PRO A 12 -8.11 14.05 1.88
C PRO A 12 -9.12 15.05 1.29
N THR A 13 -9.66 14.78 0.09
CA THR A 13 -10.49 15.74 -0.65
C THR A 13 -11.87 15.22 -1.07
N GLY A 14 -12.14 13.93 -0.93
CA GLY A 14 -13.37 13.28 -1.38
C GLY A 14 -14.25 12.71 -0.26
N PRO A 15 -15.46 12.22 -0.59
CA PRO A 15 -16.28 11.48 0.36
C PRO A 15 -15.61 10.17 0.76
N ILE A 16 -15.92 9.69 1.96
CA ILE A 16 -15.49 8.37 2.43
C ILE A 16 -16.36 7.30 1.77
N ALA A 17 -15.75 6.43 0.98
CA ALA A 17 -16.43 5.30 0.35
C ALA A 17 -15.45 4.13 0.13
N PRO A 18 -15.90 2.87 0.26
CA PRO A 18 -15.07 1.73 -0.09
C PRO A 18 -14.79 1.70 -1.59
N ALA A 19 -13.66 1.10 -1.97
CA ALA A 19 -13.33 0.89 -3.37
C ALA A 19 -14.33 -0.08 -4.03
N ILE A 20 -14.68 0.18 -5.30
CA ILE A 20 -15.65 -0.64 -6.03
C ILE A 20 -14.97 -1.92 -6.54
N PRO A 21 -15.50 -3.13 -6.28
CA PRO A 21 -14.94 -4.36 -6.82
C PRO A 21 -14.71 -4.33 -8.33
N GLY A 22 -13.54 -4.80 -8.77
CA GLY A 22 -13.13 -4.77 -10.18
C GLY A 22 -12.44 -3.48 -10.63
N THR A 23 -12.33 -2.46 -9.78
CA THR A 23 -11.53 -1.25 -10.04
C THR A 23 -10.06 -1.44 -9.66
N LEU A 24 -9.21 -0.54 -10.17
CA LEU A 24 -7.79 -0.51 -9.81
C LEU A 24 -7.60 -0.20 -8.32
N GLU A 25 -8.39 0.73 -7.78
CA GLU A 25 -8.38 1.11 -6.37
C GLU A 25 -8.64 -0.12 -5.50
N HIS A 26 -9.69 -0.89 -5.81
CA HIS A 26 -10.01 -2.12 -5.09
C HIS A 26 -8.87 -3.13 -5.16
N PHE A 27 -8.24 -3.30 -6.34
CA PHE A 27 -7.07 -4.18 -6.48
C PHE A 27 -5.89 -3.76 -5.61
N LEU A 28 -5.63 -2.46 -5.48
CA LEU A 28 -4.48 -1.93 -4.72
C LEU A 28 -4.70 -1.97 -3.20
N VAL A 29 -5.93 -1.75 -2.74
CA VAL A 29 -6.22 -1.51 -1.30
C VAL A 29 -6.85 -2.70 -0.58
N GLU A 30 -7.73 -3.47 -1.21
CA GLU A 30 -8.48 -4.56 -0.57
C GLU A 30 -7.66 -5.86 -0.58
N ARG A 31 -6.61 -5.89 0.24
CA ARG A 31 -5.63 -6.99 0.29
C ARG A 31 -5.91 -7.94 1.45
N TYR A 32 -6.62 -9.03 1.16
CA TYR A 32 -7.01 -10.05 2.15
C TYR A 32 -5.99 -11.19 2.35
N ILE A 33 -4.81 -11.09 1.73
CA ILE A 33 -3.69 -12.02 1.95
C ILE A 33 -2.46 -11.23 2.39
N LEU A 34 -1.89 -11.62 3.52
CA LEU A 34 -0.62 -11.14 4.03
C LEU A 34 0.49 -12.13 3.66
N TYR A 35 1.61 -11.61 3.17
CA TYR A 35 2.85 -12.36 2.98
C TYR A 35 3.91 -11.86 3.94
N ALA A 36 4.67 -12.78 4.53
CA ALA A 36 5.77 -12.46 5.43
C ALA A 36 6.96 -13.39 5.17
N HIS A 37 8.18 -12.85 5.19
CA HIS A 37 9.39 -13.66 5.12
C HIS A 37 10.00 -13.78 6.53
N ALA A 38 10.05 -14.99 7.06
CA ALA A 38 10.54 -15.26 8.41
C ALA A 38 11.19 -16.65 8.47
N TYR A 39 12.28 -16.77 9.22
CA TYR A 39 13.05 -18.02 9.39
C TYR A 39 13.49 -18.65 8.05
N GLY A 40 13.89 -17.81 7.09
CA GLY A 40 14.33 -18.26 5.76
C GLY A 40 13.23 -18.87 4.90
N ARG A 41 11.95 -18.64 5.23
CA ARG A 41 10.79 -19.16 4.50
C ARG A 41 9.80 -18.04 4.25
N LEU A 42 9.09 -18.13 3.13
CA LEU A 42 7.93 -17.28 2.86
C LEU A 42 6.70 -17.89 3.52
N TRP A 43 5.88 -17.06 4.14
CA TRP A 43 4.65 -17.41 4.82
C TRP A 43 3.49 -16.64 4.20
N ARG A 44 2.30 -17.25 4.22
CA ARG A 44 1.04 -16.63 3.83
C ARG A 44 0.03 -16.71 4.96
N GLY A 45 -0.81 -15.70 5.09
CA GLY A 45 -1.94 -15.68 6.01
C GLY A 45 -3.13 -14.98 5.39
N HIS A 46 -4.33 -15.36 5.85
CA HIS A 46 -5.51 -14.56 5.58
C HIS A 46 -5.55 -13.40 6.55
N VAL A 47 -5.97 -12.25 6.03
CA VAL A 47 -6.37 -11.11 6.86
C VAL A 47 -7.84 -10.80 6.57
N HIS A 48 -8.55 -10.40 7.61
CA HIS A 48 -9.91 -9.91 7.48
C HIS A 48 -9.98 -8.50 8.06
N HIS A 49 -10.65 -7.63 7.34
CA HIS A 49 -10.98 -6.28 7.76
C HIS A 49 -12.26 -5.87 7.04
N ALA A 50 -12.98 -4.89 7.61
CA ALA A 50 -14.00 -4.19 6.85
C ALA A 50 -13.35 -3.45 5.66
N PRO A 51 -14.08 -3.23 4.54
CA PRO A 51 -13.55 -2.43 3.42
C PRO A 51 -12.99 -1.10 3.91
N TYR A 52 -11.88 -0.64 3.32
CA TYR A 52 -11.24 0.59 3.78
C TYR A 52 -12.17 1.80 3.58
N PRO A 53 -12.24 2.73 4.55
CA PRO A 53 -12.95 4.01 4.40
C PRO A 53 -12.15 4.97 3.52
N LEU A 54 -12.06 4.65 2.22
CA LEU A 54 -11.21 5.34 1.27
C LEU A 54 -11.75 6.71 0.88
N GLN A 55 -10.82 7.62 0.62
CA GLN A 55 -11.03 8.94 0.05
C GLN A 55 -9.96 9.18 -1.02
N THR A 56 -10.28 9.97 -2.04
CA THR A 56 -9.24 10.60 -2.85
C THR A 56 -8.45 11.57 -1.99
N ALA A 57 -7.17 11.75 -2.31
CA ALA A 57 -6.33 12.72 -1.63
C ALA A 57 -5.51 13.54 -2.64
N ARG A 58 -5.25 14.79 -2.27
CA ARG A 58 -4.33 15.67 -2.97
C ARG A 58 -2.95 15.51 -2.34
N LEU A 59 -1.93 15.37 -3.18
CA LEU A 59 -0.54 15.36 -2.76
C LEU A 59 0.01 16.79 -2.76
N GLY A 60 0.69 17.17 -1.68
CA GLY A 60 1.46 18.41 -1.56
C GLY A 60 2.94 18.17 -1.84
N LEU A 61 3.53 17.19 -1.15
CA LEU A 61 4.94 16.82 -1.23
C LEU A 61 5.08 15.30 -1.25
N LEU A 62 6.06 14.81 -2.02
CA LEU A 62 6.46 13.40 -2.09
C LEU A 62 7.96 13.34 -2.39
N GLU A 63 8.75 13.17 -1.34
CA GLU A 63 10.15 12.81 -1.43
C GLU A 63 10.32 11.44 -0.78
N ASP A 64 10.63 10.41 -1.55
CA ASP A 64 10.82 9.05 -1.01
C ASP A 64 11.98 8.34 -1.69
N SER A 65 12.89 7.79 -0.89
CA SER A 65 14.02 6.98 -1.36
C SER A 65 13.86 5.49 -1.06
N SER A 66 12.71 5.05 -0.53
CA SER A 66 12.50 3.66 -0.11
C SER A 66 12.69 2.65 -1.24
N LEU A 67 12.19 2.95 -2.44
CA LEU A 67 12.38 2.07 -3.61
C LEU A 67 13.86 1.97 -4.02
N ALA A 68 14.56 3.11 -4.09
CA ALA A 68 15.98 3.14 -4.42
C ALA A 68 16.82 2.41 -3.36
N ALA A 69 16.49 2.58 -2.07
CA ALA A 69 17.14 1.87 -0.97
C ALA A 69 16.92 0.35 -1.05
N ALA A 70 15.78 -0.09 -1.60
CA ALA A 70 15.49 -1.50 -1.93
C ALA A 70 16.12 -1.98 -3.24
N GLY A 71 16.88 -1.13 -3.96
CA GLY A 71 17.49 -1.45 -5.25
C GLY A 71 16.50 -1.46 -6.42
N ILE A 72 15.31 -0.88 -6.25
CA ILE A 72 14.28 -0.76 -7.27
C ILE A 72 14.43 0.60 -7.95
N VAL A 73 14.81 0.59 -9.23
CA VAL A 73 14.89 1.80 -10.06
C VAL A 73 13.62 1.89 -10.90
N LEU A 74 12.87 2.98 -10.74
CA LEU A 74 11.69 3.21 -11.56
C LEU A 74 12.11 3.60 -12.99
N PRO A 75 11.46 3.04 -14.03
CA PRO A 75 11.61 3.55 -15.38
C PRO A 75 11.21 5.03 -15.45
N GLU A 76 11.91 5.83 -16.27
CA GLU A 76 11.60 7.25 -16.46
C GLU A 76 10.15 7.48 -16.87
N SER A 77 9.61 6.57 -17.69
CA SER A 77 8.19 6.60 -18.07
C SER A 77 7.26 6.53 -16.86
N VAL A 78 7.58 5.76 -15.82
CA VAL A 78 6.77 5.66 -14.60
C VAL A 78 7.01 6.87 -13.70
N ALA A 79 8.27 7.29 -13.55
CA ALA A 79 8.64 8.44 -12.72
C ALA A 79 8.01 9.77 -13.20
N ALA A 80 7.69 9.88 -14.48
CA ALA A 80 7.04 11.05 -15.06
C ALA A 80 5.52 11.11 -14.85
N HIS A 81 4.87 10.02 -14.42
CA HIS A 81 3.42 10.03 -14.17
C HIS A 81 3.11 10.58 -12.78
N SER A 82 2.02 11.34 -12.68
CA SER A 82 1.47 11.72 -11.38
C SER A 82 1.02 10.47 -10.61
N PRO A 83 1.36 10.36 -9.31
CA PRO A 83 0.96 9.21 -8.51
C PRO A 83 -0.56 9.16 -8.33
N LEU A 84 -1.08 7.93 -8.18
CA LEU A 84 -2.44 7.71 -7.70
C LEU A 84 -2.46 7.85 -6.18
N VAL A 85 -3.25 8.79 -5.65
CA VAL A 85 -3.20 9.13 -4.21
C VAL A 85 -4.57 8.96 -3.56
N HIS A 86 -4.60 8.07 -2.57
CA HIS A 86 -5.77 7.78 -1.76
C HIS A 86 -5.41 7.83 -0.28
N TYR A 87 -6.38 8.17 0.55
CA TYR A 87 -6.27 8.18 1.99
C TYR A 87 -7.35 7.28 2.60
N ALA A 88 -6.98 6.56 3.65
CA ALA A 88 -7.93 5.95 4.57
C ALA A 88 -7.42 6.20 5.99
N SER A 89 -8.33 6.51 6.92
CA SER A 89 -7.98 6.71 8.32
C SER A 89 -7.47 5.43 9.01
N GLY A 90 -7.67 4.27 8.38
CA GLY A 90 -7.33 2.95 8.91
C GLY A 90 -8.56 2.06 9.10
N VAL A 91 -8.30 0.78 9.36
CA VAL A 91 -9.29 -0.25 9.70
C VAL A 91 -8.70 -1.18 10.75
N ASP A 92 -9.55 -1.81 11.54
CA ASP A 92 -9.14 -2.93 12.39
C ASP A 92 -8.92 -4.18 11.53
N VAL A 93 -7.81 -4.88 11.79
CA VAL A 93 -7.39 -6.04 11.00
C VAL A 93 -7.21 -7.27 11.88
N ASP A 94 -7.94 -8.32 11.55
CA ASP A 94 -7.71 -9.65 12.09
C ASP A 94 -6.70 -10.41 11.23
N VAL A 95 -5.61 -10.87 11.84
CA VAL A 95 -4.58 -11.69 11.17
C VAL A 95 -4.70 -13.13 11.63
N PHE A 96 -5.08 -14.02 10.73
CA PHE A 96 -5.20 -15.46 11.01
C PHE A 96 -3.83 -16.16 10.99
N PRO A 97 -3.72 -17.39 11.54
CA PRO A 97 -2.44 -18.10 11.61
C PRO A 97 -1.72 -18.19 10.26
N LEU A 98 -0.46 -17.73 10.22
CA LEU A 98 0.38 -17.85 9.05
C LEU A 98 0.73 -19.32 8.77
N ARG A 99 0.81 -19.66 7.49
CA ARG A 99 1.24 -20.97 6.98
C ARG A 99 2.45 -20.78 6.08
N PRO A 100 3.48 -21.62 6.17
CA PRO A 100 4.60 -21.53 5.24
C PRO A 100 4.11 -21.84 3.82
N LEU A 101 4.62 -21.10 2.84
CA LEU A 101 4.50 -21.48 1.44
C LEU A 101 5.48 -22.64 1.19
N SER A 102 4.96 -23.66 0.51
CA SER A 102 5.70 -24.85 0.08
C SER A 102 6.69 -24.51 -1.02
#